data_AF-A0A7W8A8D4-F1
#
_entry.id   AF-A0A7W8A8D4-F1
#
_cell.length_a   1.000
_cell.length_b   1.000
_cell.length_c   1.000
_cell.angle_alpha   90.00
_cell.angle_beta   90.00
_cell.angle_gamma   90.00
#
_symmetry.space_group_name_H-M   'P 1'
#
loop_
_entity.id
_entity.type
_entity.pdbx_description
1 polymer ?
#
loop_
_entity_poly.entity_id
_entity_poly.type
_entity_poly.pdbx_seq_one_letter_code
_entity_poly.pdbx_strand_id
1 'polypeptide(L)'
;MLTAIERDCGWVTPKEYGEFCDAYGYDVTSSPAYPVLRRTRLLRMTTWLAQKYGESPEISREVQHRIRSLENDEQILSWSAY
;
A
#
# COMPACT_ATOMS: atom_id res chain seq x y z
N MET A 1 -6.46 -2.98 7.98
CA MET A 1 -5.65 -4.00 8.69
C MET A 1 -4.30 -3.36 8.87
N LEU A 2 -4.01 -2.87 10.08
CA LEU A 2 -2.85 -2.03 10.33
C LEU A 2 -1.55 -2.70 9.84
N THR A 3 -0.95 -2.14 8.79
CA THR A 3 0.29 -2.64 8.16
C THR A 3 1.22 -1.47 7.79
N ALA A 4 2.47 -1.79 7.51
CA ALA A 4 3.45 -0.81 7.03
C ALA A 4 2.99 -0.10 5.74
N ILE A 5 2.23 -0.78 4.88
CA ILE A 5 1.71 -0.17 3.63
C ILE A 5 0.56 0.78 3.92
N GLU A 6 -0.32 0.48 4.88
CA GLU A 6 -1.37 1.42 5.27
C GLU A 6 -0.76 2.71 5.85
N ARG A 7 0.36 2.61 6.57
CA ARG A 7 1.14 3.77 7.01
C ARG A 7 1.73 4.55 5.82
N ASP A 8 2.33 3.86 4.86
CA ASP A 8 2.89 4.48 3.66
C ASP A 8 1.82 5.17 2.79
N CYS A 9 0.59 4.63 2.77
CA CYS A 9 -0.57 5.26 2.12
C CYS A 9 -1.18 6.40 2.96
N GLY A 10 -0.71 6.64 4.19
CA GLY A 10 -1.27 7.62 5.10
C GLY A 10 -2.64 7.24 5.69
N TRP A 11 -3.08 5.99 5.54
CA TRP A 11 -4.35 5.50 6.08
C TRP A 11 -4.30 5.21 7.58
N VAL A 12 -3.09 4.99 8.11
CA VAL A 12 -2.82 4.92 9.54
C VAL A 12 -1.63 5.81 9.89
N THR A 13 -1.62 6.32 11.11
CA THR A 13 -0.53 7.20 11.56
C THR A 13 0.75 6.42 11.84
N PRO A 14 1.93 7.06 11.78
CA PRO A 14 3.18 6.44 12.21
C PRO A 14 3.16 5.98 13.66
N LYS A 15 2.39 6.67 14.53
CA LYS A 15 2.23 6.32 15.94
C LYS A 15 1.48 5.00 16.10
N GLU A 16 0.32 4.86 15.45
CA GLU A 16 -0.46 3.61 15.47
C GLU A 16 0.35 2.44 14.90
N TYR A 17 1.15 2.70 13.84
CA TYR A 17 2.08 1.69 13.32
C TYR A 17 3.15 1.27 14.34
N GLY A 18 3.74 2.23 15.05
CA GLY A 18 4.71 1.96 16.12
C GLY A 18 4.12 1.11 17.25
N GLU A 19 2.94 1.50 17.75
CA GLU A 19 2.23 0.75 18.80
C GLU A 19 1.90 -0.68 18.37
N PHE A 20 1.55 -0.89 17.10
CA PHE A 20 1.38 -2.23 16.55
C PHE A 20 2.69 -3.02 16.53
N CYS A 21 3.79 -2.43 16.08
CA CYS A 21 5.08 -3.10 16.06
C CYS A 21 5.57 -3.47 17.46
N ASP A 22 5.35 -2.61 18.45
CA ASP A 22 5.69 -2.86 19.85
C ASP A 22 4.87 -4.04 20.41
N ALA A 23 3.56 -4.07 20.14
CA ALA A 23 2.69 -5.16 20.59
C ALA A 23 2.95 -6.48 19.84
N TYR A 24 3.22 -6.42 18.53
CA TYR A 24 3.54 -7.59 17.70
C TYR A 24 4.96 -8.12 17.96
N GLY A 25 5.86 -7.27 18.44
CA GLY A 25 7.26 -7.59 18.75
C GLY A 25 8.20 -7.57 17.53
N TYR A 26 7.75 -7.09 16.37
CA TYR A 26 8.57 -7.03 15.16
C TYR A 26 8.12 -5.93 14.18
N ASP A 27 9.06 -5.09 13.75
CA ASP A 27 8.85 -4.19 12.62
C ASP A 27 9.30 -4.85 11.32
N VAL A 28 8.34 -5.19 10.46
CA VAL A 28 8.61 -5.81 9.16
C VAL A 28 9.49 -4.93 8.26
N THR A 29 9.50 -3.61 8.45
CA THR A 29 10.32 -2.69 7.64
C THR A 29 11.81 -2.80 7.92
N SER A 30 12.18 -3.40 9.07
CA SER A 30 13.58 -3.71 9.40
C SER A 30 14.14 -4.92 8.65
N SER A 31 13.29 -5.72 8.01
CA SER A 31 13.70 -6.92 7.29
C SER A 31 14.41 -6.57 5.97
N PRO A 32 15.53 -7.23 5.61
CA PRO A 32 16.12 -7.09 4.27
C PRO A 32 15.18 -7.58 3.15
N ALA A 33 14.19 -8.43 3.47
CA ALA A 33 13.19 -8.90 2.51
C ALA A 33 12.05 -7.88 2.29
N TYR A 34 11.94 -6.84 3.13
CA TYR A 34 10.83 -5.90 3.09
C TYR A 34 10.61 -5.23 1.74
N PRO A 35 11.64 -4.79 0.98
CA PRO A 35 11.41 -4.17 -0.33
C PRO A 35 10.67 -5.10 -1.31
N VAL A 36 10.96 -6.40 -1.29
CA VAL A 36 10.31 -7.40 -2.15
C VAL A 36 8.88 -7.67 -1.66
N LEU A 37 8.69 -7.83 -0.35
CA LEU A 37 7.38 -8.04 0.24
C LEU A 37 6.45 -6.84 -0.01
N ARG A 38 6.99 -5.62 0.12
CA ARG A 38 6.28 -4.37 -0.16
C ARG A 38 5.81 -4.34 -1.62
N ARG A 39 6.73 -4.53 -2.58
CA ARG A 39 6.39 -4.58 -4.02
C ARG A 39 5.32 -5.62 -4.33
N THR A 40 5.46 -6.82 -3.78
CA THR A 40 4.49 -7.91 -3.97
C THR A 40 3.11 -7.54 -3.45
N ARG A 41 3.03 -6.92 -2.27
CA ARG A 41 1.75 -6.51 -1.67
C ARG A 41 1.10 -5.36 -2.44
N LEU A 42 1.86 -4.37 -2.89
CA LEU A 42 1.34 -3.27 -3.71
C LEU A 42 0.84 -3.76 -5.08
N LEU A 43 1.56 -4.68 -5.71
CA LEU A 43 1.11 -5.34 -6.94
C LEU A 43 -0.21 -6.07 -6.71
N ARG A 44 -0.32 -6.87 -5.64
CA ARG A 44 -1.56 -7.56 -5.27
C ARG A 44 -2.73 -6.61 -5.06
N MET A 45 -2.53 -5.50 -4.34
CA MET A 45 -3.58 -4.48 -4.11
C MET A 45 -4.02 -3.82 -5.41
N THR A 46 -3.08 -3.61 -6.33
CA THR A 46 -3.35 -3.00 -7.65
C THR A 46 -4.11 -3.97 -8.56
N THR A 47 -3.68 -5.23 -8.66
CA THR A 47 -4.35 -6.24 -9.49
C THR A 47 -5.73 -6.62 -8.96
N TRP A 48 -5.94 -6.55 -7.64
CA TRP A 48 -7.27 -6.69 -7.07
C TRP A 48 -8.19 -5.55 -7.52
N LEU A 49 -7.75 -4.30 -7.43
CA LEU A 49 -8.57 -3.15 -7.82
C LEU A 49 -8.80 -3.10 -9.34
N ALA A 50 -7.82 -3.50 -10.14
CA ALA A 50 -7.92 -3.55 -11.60
C ALA A 50 -9.04 -4.47 -12.10
N GLN A 51 -9.48 -5.45 -11.31
CA GLN A 51 -10.65 -6.28 -11.67
C GLN A 51 -11.94 -5.46 -11.76
N LYS A 52 -12.01 -4.32 -11.08
CA LYS A 52 -13.15 -3.39 -11.10
C LYS A 52 -12.96 -2.24 -12.09
N TYR A 53 -11.95 -2.31 -12.96
CA TYR A 53 -11.66 -1.24 -13.91
C TYR A 53 -12.85 -1.03 -14.86
N GLY A 54 -13.25 0.22 -15.07
CA GLY A 54 -14.42 0.58 -15.88
C GLY A 54 -15.76 0.57 -15.14
N GLU A 55 -15.84 0.05 -13.90
CA GLU A 55 -17.07 0.11 -13.09
C GLU A 55 -17.39 1.54 -12.61
N SER A 56 -16.35 2.36 -12.39
CA SER A 56 -16.48 3.78 -12.07
C SER A 56 -15.28 4.58 -12.58
N PRO A 57 -15.47 5.86 -12.96
CA PRO A 57 -14.36 6.75 -13.32
C PRO A 57 -13.33 6.92 -12.19
N GLU A 58 -13.77 6.93 -10.94
CA GLU A 58 -12.92 7.04 -9.75
C GLU A 58 -12.01 5.82 -9.61
N ILE A 59 -12.59 4.62 -9.67
CA ILE A 59 -11.83 3.35 -9.63
C ILE A 59 -10.83 3.29 -10.79
N SER A 60 -11.26 3.69 -11.99
CA SER A 60 -10.40 3.65 -13.17
C SER A 60 -9.21 4.61 -13.05
N ARG A 61 -9.43 5.82 -12.50
CA ARG A 61 -8.35 6.77 -12.20
C ARG A 61 -7.38 6.23 -11.16
N GLU A 62 -7.90 5.63 -10.08
CA GLU A 62 -7.04 5.02 -9.06
C GLU A 62 -6.19 3.89 -9.64
N VAL A 63 -6.78 2.97 -10.41
CA VAL A 63 -6.03 1.86 -11.02
C VAL A 63 -4.87 2.39 -11.87
N GLN A 64 -5.13 3.40 -12.71
CA GLN A 64 -4.07 4.02 -13.52
C GLN A 64 -3.01 4.71 -12.65
N HIS A 65 -3.41 5.36 -11.56
CA HIS A 65 -2.49 6.00 -10.61
C HIS A 65 -1.57 4.99 -9.94
N ARG A 66 -2.13 3.85 -9.49
CA ARG A 66 -1.35 2.77 -8.87
C ARG A 66 -0.36 2.13 -9.84
N ILE A 67 -0.75 1.92 -11.09
CA ILE A 67 0.15 1.38 -12.13
C ILE A 67 1.34 2.33 -12.33
N ARG A 68 1.09 3.63 -12.54
CA ARG A 68 2.17 4.62 -12.68
C ARG A 68 3.08 4.67 -11.45
N SER A 69 2.48 4.61 -10.25
CA SER A 69 3.25 4.60 -9.00
C SER A 69 4.20 3.40 -8.91
N LEU A 70 3.76 2.23 -9.39
CA LEU A 70 4.57 1.01 -9.41
C LEU A 70 5.66 1.03 -10.48
N GLU A 71 5.39 1.58 -11.65
CA GLU A 71 6.35 1.70 -12.76
C GLU A 71 7.50 2.66 -12.43
N ASN A 72 7.17 3.79 -11.77
CA ASN A 72 8.12 4.86 -11.47
C ASN A 72 8.71 4.79 -10.05
N ASP A 73 8.33 3.79 -9.25
CA ASP A 73 8.66 3.67 -7.81
C ASP A 73 8.30 4.94 -7.00
N GLU A 74 7.18 5.59 -7.37
CA GLU A 74 6.68 6.81 -6.72
C GLU A 74 6.08 6.51 -5.34
N GLN A 75 5.93 7.56 -4.52
CA GLN A 75 5.29 7.46 -3.21
C GLN A 75 3.80 7.12 -3.35
N ILE A 76 3.32 6.23 -2.48
CA ILE A 76 1.93 5.73 -2.48
C ILE A 76 0.99 6.49 -1.52
N LEU A 77 1.45 7.60 -0.94
CA LEU A 77 0.73 8.38 0.07
C LEU A 77 -0.66 8.88 -0.39
N SER A 78 -0.88 8.94 -1.70
CA SER A 78 -2.12 9.44 -2.31
C SER A 78 -3.06 8.33 -2.79
N TRP A 79 -2.77 7.06 -2.50
CA TRP A 79 -3.66 5.96 -2.85
C TRP A 79 -4.92 6.01 -1.99
N SER A 80 -6.09 5.79 -2.59
CA SER A 80 -7.36 5.77 -1.86
C SER A 80 -7.68 4.36 -1.36
N ALA A 81 -8.35 4.25 -0.20
CA ALA A 81 -8.79 2.96 0.31
C ALA A 81 -10.02 2.45 -0.49
N TYR A 82 -9.93 1.23 -1.03
CA TYR A 82 -10.98 0.57 -1.83
C TYR A 82 -11.15 -0.90 -1.41
#